data_AF-A0A5N7Z7T5-F1
#
_entry.id   AF-A0A5N7Z7T5-F1
#
_cell.length_a   1.000
_cell.length_b   1.000
_cell.length_c   1.000
_cell.angle_alpha   90.00
_cell.angle_beta   90.00
_cell.angle_gamma   90.00
#
_symmetry.space_group_name_H-M   'P 1'
#
loop_
_entity.id
_entity.type
_entity.pdbx_description
1 polymer ?
#
loop_
_entity_poly.entity_id
_entity_poly.type
_entity_poly.pdbx_seq_one_letter_code
_entity_poly.pdbx_strand_id
1 'polypeptide(L)'
;MNTVLGRLLSIITLFSTIFATAQVEEKDYPLAPIQLNGFTQLATVLDPEAGWANQHNKDPYCYARLRVDNTMAPYKWYEFKAKFTVTPLMPDGSIDESVAPREETLAVSYSPHGASVINTLFTDINFLQVKNRFGIKISLIPGSVEYKDMVSNTTTNYIPENIFLDLGLKVKRYYTVSNQLPNPVSTITNQLDSATGAMVPGSIKIEWQKLAGALEYELEWTWIDSYAATNATDNQPANTINFSDRDFELNNTRISTKSNSYEIPLLYAKGYLIYRVRAVGLHPTVFKGKYYGNWSSGTGAKTKVSDWPHIAQ
;
A
#
# COMPACT_ATOMS: atom_id res chain seq x y z
N MET A 1 2.13 51.25 19.15
CA MET A 1 0.83 50.56 19.04
C MET A 1 0.88 49.69 17.81
N ASN A 2 1.12 48.40 18.03
CA ASN A 2 1.34 47.37 17.01
C ASN A 2 0.00 46.95 16.36
N THR A 3 -0.03 46.83 15.04
CA THR A 3 -1.06 46.06 14.32
C THR A 3 -0.36 44.94 13.56
N VAL A 4 -0.36 43.76 14.17
CA VAL A 4 0.11 42.50 13.57
C VAL A 4 -1.06 41.92 12.77
N LEU A 5 -0.91 41.87 11.45
CA LEU A 5 -1.82 41.17 10.55
C LEU A 5 -1.50 39.66 10.61
N GLY A 6 -2.30 38.90 11.38
CA GLY A 6 -2.19 37.45 11.47
C GLY A 6 -2.71 36.77 10.21
N ARG A 7 -1.82 36.18 9.41
CA ARG A 7 -2.16 35.21 8.35
C ARG A 7 -2.53 33.88 9.01
N LEU A 8 -3.79 33.45 8.90
CA LEU A 8 -4.17 32.06 9.17
C LEU A 8 -3.65 31.20 8.01
N LEU A 9 -2.52 30.54 8.25
CA LEU A 9 -2.01 29.47 7.41
C LEU A 9 -2.73 28.18 7.86
N SER A 10 -3.73 27.73 7.10
CA SER A 10 -4.38 26.44 7.33
C SER A 10 -3.37 25.33 7.04
N ILE A 11 -2.85 24.74 8.12
CA ILE A 11 -1.98 23.57 8.05
C ILE A 11 -2.87 22.38 7.69
N ILE A 12 -2.80 21.96 6.42
CA ILE A 12 -3.30 20.66 5.98
C ILE A 12 -2.29 19.64 6.50
N THR A 13 -2.60 19.01 7.63
CA THR A 13 -1.85 17.87 8.15
C THR A 13 -2.23 16.64 7.33
N LEU A 14 -1.53 16.45 6.21
CA LEU A 14 -1.52 15.18 5.50
C LEU A 14 -0.70 14.19 6.35
N PHE A 15 -1.37 13.34 7.13
CA PHE A 15 -0.72 12.20 7.79
C PHE A 15 -0.37 11.16 6.71
N SER A 16 0.73 11.36 5.99
CA SER A 16 1.37 10.27 5.26
C SER A 16 2.21 9.48 6.27
N THR A 17 1.59 8.52 6.96
CA THR A 17 2.34 7.52 7.70
C THR A 17 3.06 6.61 6.70
N ILE A 18 4.31 6.94 6.40
CA ILE A 18 5.23 6.04 5.70
C ILE A 18 5.77 5.09 6.76
N PHE A 19 5.12 3.95 7.03
CA PHE A 19 5.81 2.79 7.62
C PHE A 19 5.08 1.47 7.34
N ALA A 20 5.90 0.49 6.92
CA ALA A 20 5.59 -0.91 6.62
C ALA A 20 4.64 -1.13 5.43
N THR A 21 5.21 -1.35 4.23
CA THR A 21 4.48 -1.86 3.07
C THR A 21 4.00 -3.27 3.36
N ALA A 22 2.86 -3.40 4.02
CA ALA A 22 2.16 -4.66 4.07
C ALA A 22 1.81 -5.00 2.62
N GLN A 23 2.14 -6.20 2.15
CA GLN A 23 1.79 -6.60 0.79
C GLN A 23 0.28 -6.69 0.57
N VAL A 24 -0.52 -6.66 1.64
CA VAL A 24 -1.97 -6.58 1.58
C VAL A 24 -2.45 -5.49 2.53
N GLU A 25 -3.15 -4.50 2.00
CA GLU A 25 -3.70 -3.39 2.76
C GLU A 25 -5.19 -3.24 2.44
N GLU A 26 -6.03 -3.18 3.46
CA GLU A 26 -7.42 -2.73 3.30
C GLU A 26 -7.44 -1.23 3.59
N LYS A 27 -7.68 -0.44 2.56
CA LYS A 27 -7.68 1.02 2.66
C LYS A 27 -9.08 1.57 2.49
N ASP A 28 -9.40 2.57 3.31
CA ASP A 28 -10.62 3.36 3.24
C ASP A 28 -10.23 4.82 3.04
N TYR A 29 -10.85 5.45 2.04
CA TYR A 29 -10.63 6.83 1.64
C TYR A 29 -11.95 7.60 1.78
N PRO A 30 -12.35 7.96 3.00
CA PRO A 30 -13.54 8.76 3.23
C PRO A 30 -13.29 10.21 2.80
N LEU A 31 -14.29 10.82 2.18
CA LEU A 31 -14.38 12.28 2.06
C LEU A 31 -14.89 12.88 3.37
N ALA A 32 -14.67 14.18 3.56
CA ALA A 32 -15.28 14.91 4.66
C ALA A 32 -16.82 14.76 4.61
N PRO A 33 -17.49 14.46 5.74
CA PRO A 33 -18.94 14.38 5.78
C PRO A 33 -19.61 15.64 5.23
N ILE A 34 -20.61 15.45 4.38
CA ILE A 34 -21.33 16.56 3.74
C ILE A 34 -22.70 16.72 4.39
N GLN A 35 -22.96 17.88 4.98
CA GLN A 35 -24.30 18.19 5.50
C GLN A 35 -25.27 18.38 4.32
N LEU A 36 -26.35 17.60 4.29
CA LEU A 36 -27.21 17.52 3.11
C LEU A 36 -27.99 18.81 2.83
N ASN A 37 -28.31 19.60 3.85
CA ASN A 37 -29.00 20.89 3.72
C ASN A 37 -28.19 21.91 2.88
N GLY A 38 -26.86 21.75 2.79
CA GLY A 38 -25.98 22.55 1.93
C GLY A 38 -25.58 21.88 0.62
N PHE A 39 -26.07 20.66 0.35
CA PHE A 39 -25.63 19.85 -0.78
C PHE A 39 -26.30 20.30 -2.09
N THR A 40 -25.77 21.38 -2.64
CA THR A 40 -26.19 21.98 -3.91
C THR A 40 -25.28 21.57 -5.08
N GLN A 41 -24.18 20.89 -4.79
CA GLN A 41 -23.13 20.59 -5.76
C GLN A 41 -22.86 19.10 -5.83
N LEU A 42 -22.46 18.67 -7.03
CA LEU A 42 -21.93 17.37 -7.32
C LEU A 42 -20.75 16.99 -6.40
N ALA A 43 -20.76 15.80 -5.81
CA ALA A 43 -19.60 15.23 -5.13
C ALA A 43 -18.97 14.11 -5.95
N THR A 44 -17.65 14.01 -5.89
CA THR A 44 -16.86 13.03 -6.64
C THR A 44 -15.88 12.34 -5.70
N VAL A 45 -15.90 11.01 -5.72
CA VAL A 45 -14.90 10.14 -5.10
C VAL A 45 -14.01 9.59 -6.20
N LEU A 46 -12.69 9.69 -6.02
CA LEU A 46 -11.68 9.10 -6.89
C LEU A 46 -10.69 8.30 -6.03
N ASP A 47 -9.99 7.37 -6.67
CA ASP A 47 -8.87 6.68 -6.06
C ASP A 47 -7.63 7.61 -6.03
N PRO A 48 -7.15 8.03 -4.84
CA PRO A 48 -5.95 8.89 -4.75
C PRO A 48 -4.65 8.17 -5.13
N GLU A 49 -4.66 6.84 -5.18
CA GLU A 49 -3.51 6.02 -5.55
C GLU A 49 -3.71 5.35 -6.92
N ALA A 50 -4.60 5.89 -7.75
CA ALA A 50 -4.80 5.41 -9.11
C ALA A 50 -3.47 5.41 -9.90
N GLY A 51 -3.15 4.28 -10.53
CA GLY A 51 -1.97 4.15 -11.40
C GLY A 51 -0.64 3.95 -10.68
N TRP A 52 -0.61 3.75 -9.36
CA TRP A 52 0.63 3.41 -8.64
C TRP A 52 1.21 2.08 -9.13
N ALA A 53 2.53 2.03 -9.34
CA ALA A 53 3.20 0.84 -9.86
C ALA A 53 3.11 -0.35 -8.90
N ASN A 54 3.08 -1.56 -9.45
CA ASN A 54 3.04 -2.83 -8.70
C ASN A 54 1.80 -2.99 -7.79
N GLN A 55 0.76 -2.16 -7.97
CA GLN A 55 -0.48 -2.23 -7.23
C GLN A 55 -1.50 -3.12 -7.97
N HIS A 56 -2.08 -4.07 -7.24
CA HIS A 56 -3.17 -4.92 -7.69
C HIS A 56 -4.35 -4.78 -6.75
N ASN A 57 -5.46 -4.26 -7.25
CA ASN A 57 -6.65 -3.98 -6.46
C ASN A 57 -7.62 -5.14 -6.53
N LYS A 58 -8.22 -5.49 -5.39
CA LYS A 58 -9.23 -6.53 -5.25
C LYS A 58 -10.49 -5.96 -4.62
N ASP A 59 -11.62 -6.31 -5.21
CA ASP A 59 -12.97 -5.95 -4.76
C ASP A 59 -13.12 -4.47 -4.38
N PRO A 60 -12.63 -3.52 -5.21
CA PRO A 60 -12.78 -2.09 -4.94
C PRO A 60 -14.26 -1.72 -4.97
N TYR A 61 -14.69 -0.86 -4.06
CA TYR A 61 -16.02 -0.29 -4.12
C TYR A 61 -16.04 1.13 -3.58
N CYS A 62 -16.83 1.98 -4.21
CA CYS A 62 -17.19 3.25 -3.61
C CYS A 62 -18.47 3.08 -2.80
N TYR A 63 -18.66 3.93 -1.79
CA TYR A 63 -19.88 3.95 -1.01
C TYR A 63 -20.46 5.35 -0.90
N ALA A 64 -21.78 5.37 -0.72
CA ALA A 64 -22.53 6.52 -0.26
C ALA A 64 -23.36 6.11 0.94
N ARG A 65 -23.21 6.84 2.04
CA ARG A 65 -23.88 6.57 3.30
C ARG A 65 -24.68 7.78 3.71
N LEU A 66 -26.00 7.66 3.68
CA LEU A 66 -26.90 8.65 4.27
C LEU A 66 -27.01 8.34 5.76
N ARG A 67 -26.74 9.31 6.62
CA ARG A 67 -26.83 9.12 8.07
C ARG A 67 -27.46 10.28 8.80
N VAL A 68 -27.94 10.00 10.00
CA VAL A 68 -28.44 10.98 10.96
C VAL A 68 -27.39 11.22 12.05
N ASP A 69 -27.07 12.49 12.32
CA ASP A 69 -26.31 12.89 13.50
C ASP A 69 -27.25 13.05 14.69
N ASN A 70 -27.20 12.12 15.64
CA ASN A 70 -28.09 12.14 16.80
C ASN A 70 -27.71 13.20 17.84
N THR A 71 -26.57 13.88 17.67
CA THR A 71 -26.13 14.97 18.55
C THR A 71 -26.60 16.35 18.08
N MET A 72 -27.24 16.43 16.92
CA MET A 72 -27.71 17.67 16.31
C MET A 72 -29.24 17.75 16.21
N ALA A 73 -29.78 18.97 16.28
CA ALA A 73 -31.19 19.27 16.05
C ALA A 73 -31.66 18.72 14.67
N PRO A 74 -32.93 18.29 14.51
CA PRO A 74 -34.09 18.79 15.25
C PRO A 74 -34.56 17.96 16.45
N TYR A 75 -33.94 16.82 16.77
CA TYR A 75 -34.40 15.88 17.82
C TYR A 75 -35.91 15.57 17.76
N LYS A 76 -36.44 15.42 16.54
CA LYS A 76 -37.85 15.06 16.27
C LYS A 76 -37.93 13.67 15.68
N TRP A 77 -39.03 12.96 15.87
CA TRP A 77 -39.25 11.67 15.20
C TRP A 77 -39.63 11.90 13.74
N TYR A 78 -38.78 11.43 12.80
CA TYR A 78 -39.02 11.59 11.38
C TYR A 78 -38.48 10.42 10.54
N GLU A 79 -38.98 10.31 9.32
CA GLU A 79 -38.36 9.58 8.21
C GLU A 79 -37.87 10.58 7.16
N PHE A 80 -36.68 10.34 6.61
CA PHE A 80 -36.10 11.17 5.57
C PHE A 80 -35.64 10.30 4.40
N LYS A 81 -36.04 10.67 3.18
CA LYS A 81 -35.64 10.01 1.94
C LYS A 81 -35.06 11.03 0.98
N ALA A 82 -34.05 10.61 0.22
CA ALA A 82 -33.47 11.41 -0.86
C ALA A 82 -33.09 10.50 -2.03
N LYS A 83 -33.31 10.96 -3.26
CA LYS A 83 -32.85 10.26 -4.46
C LYS A 83 -31.58 10.90 -5.00
N PHE A 84 -30.62 10.06 -5.35
CA PHE A 84 -29.33 10.47 -5.88
C PHE A 84 -29.09 9.88 -7.25
N THR A 85 -28.54 10.67 -8.16
CA THR A 85 -27.96 10.16 -9.40
C THR A 85 -26.53 9.71 -9.09
N VAL A 86 -26.25 8.44 -9.32
CA VAL A 86 -24.95 7.80 -9.10
C VAL A 86 -24.35 7.43 -10.44
N THR A 87 -23.25 8.08 -10.80
CA THR A 87 -22.49 7.85 -12.03
C THR A 87 -21.17 7.20 -11.67
N PRO A 88 -20.91 5.95 -12.09
CA PRO A 88 -19.59 5.34 -11.93
C PRO A 88 -18.52 6.08 -12.73
N LEU A 89 -17.32 6.15 -12.17
CA LEU A 89 -16.15 6.71 -12.84
C LEU A 89 -15.10 5.63 -13.08
N MET A 90 -14.34 5.83 -14.15
CA MET A 90 -13.15 5.07 -14.47
C MET A 90 -12.03 5.36 -13.46
N PRO A 91 -10.99 4.51 -13.37
CA PRO A 91 -9.87 4.73 -12.45
C PRO A 91 -9.11 6.05 -12.68
N ASP A 92 -9.12 6.58 -13.90
CA ASP A 92 -8.52 7.87 -14.27
C ASP A 92 -9.43 9.08 -13.95
N GLY A 93 -10.61 8.82 -13.38
CA GLY A 93 -11.62 9.82 -13.04
C GLY A 93 -12.50 10.27 -14.20
N SER A 94 -12.31 9.74 -15.41
CA SER A 94 -13.22 9.95 -16.52
C SER A 94 -14.57 9.25 -16.28
N ILE A 95 -15.61 9.70 -16.96
CA ILE A 95 -16.92 9.06 -16.89
C ILE A 95 -16.83 7.73 -17.65
N ASP A 96 -17.32 6.66 -17.03
CA ASP A 96 -17.48 5.38 -17.69
C ASP A 96 -18.72 5.42 -18.60
N GLU A 97 -18.57 5.86 -19.85
CA GLU A 97 -19.69 5.95 -20.82
C GLU A 97 -20.32 4.60 -21.15
N SER A 98 -19.68 3.48 -20.79
CA SER A 98 -20.25 2.14 -20.95
C SER A 98 -21.31 1.82 -19.91
N VAL A 99 -21.46 2.66 -18.88
CA VAL A 99 -22.37 2.44 -17.76
C VAL A 99 -23.24 3.67 -17.55
N ALA A 100 -24.54 3.51 -17.78
CA ALA A 100 -25.50 4.58 -17.55
C ALA A 100 -25.53 5.00 -16.07
N PRO A 101 -25.67 6.31 -15.77
CA PRO A 101 -26.00 6.78 -14.44
C PRO A 101 -27.27 6.10 -13.92
N ARG A 102 -27.31 5.80 -12.62
CA ARG A 102 -28.47 5.18 -11.97
C ARG A 102 -29.03 6.08 -10.87
N GLU A 103 -30.34 5.99 -10.66
CA GLU A 103 -31.01 6.68 -9.57
C GLU A 103 -31.15 5.74 -8.39
N GLU A 104 -30.70 6.18 -7.21
CA GLU A 104 -30.71 5.39 -5.98
C GLU A 104 -31.41 6.19 -4.88
N THR A 105 -32.34 5.55 -4.18
CA THR A 105 -33.04 6.18 -3.04
C THR A 105 -32.39 5.74 -1.75
N LEU A 106 -31.89 6.69 -0.96
CA LEU A 106 -31.42 6.45 0.40
C LEU A 106 -32.45 6.97 1.39
N ALA A 107 -32.76 6.16 2.39
CA ALA A 107 -33.78 6.44 3.38
C ALA A 107 -33.27 6.15 4.79
N VAL A 108 -33.43 7.12 5.68
CA VAL A 108 -33.12 7.00 7.10
C VAL A 108 -34.36 7.32 7.93
N SER A 109 -34.45 6.72 9.10
CA SER A 109 -35.47 7.03 10.10
C SER A 109 -34.79 7.32 11.42
N TYR A 110 -35.25 8.37 12.10
CA TYR A 110 -34.67 8.81 13.37
C TYR A 110 -35.78 8.97 14.40
N SER A 111 -35.60 8.33 15.55
CA SER A 111 -36.45 8.50 16.72
C SER A 111 -35.60 8.93 17.91
N PRO A 112 -35.90 10.09 18.53
CA PRO A 112 -35.27 10.49 19.79
C PRO A 112 -35.84 9.72 21.00
N HIS A 113 -36.95 9.00 20.82
CA HIS A 113 -37.59 8.21 21.87
C HIS A 113 -36.88 6.87 22.02
N GLY A 114 -36.59 6.46 23.27
CA GLY A 114 -36.10 5.11 23.56
C GLY A 114 -37.12 4.04 23.16
N ALA A 115 -36.67 2.78 23.06
CA ALA A 115 -37.40 1.61 22.55
C ALA A 115 -38.72 1.23 23.29
N SER A 116 -39.22 2.10 24.17
CA SER A 116 -40.39 1.88 25.03
C SER A 116 -41.74 2.04 24.32
N VAL A 117 -41.75 2.43 23.04
CA VAL A 117 -42.97 2.50 22.22
C VAL A 117 -42.86 1.44 21.10
N ILE A 118 -43.92 0.65 20.93
CA ILE A 118 -44.00 -0.40 19.89
C ILE A 118 -43.80 0.27 18.51
N ASN A 119 -42.96 -0.30 17.64
CA ASN A 119 -42.52 0.24 16.34
C ASN A 119 -41.53 1.44 16.37
N THR A 120 -40.70 1.55 17.41
CA THR A 120 -39.56 2.52 17.48
C THR A 120 -38.31 2.09 16.73
N LEU A 121 -38.45 1.28 15.67
CA LEU A 121 -37.32 0.88 14.83
C LEU A 121 -36.81 2.11 14.08
N PHE A 122 -35.58 2.51 14.35
CA PHE A 122 -34.90 3.58 13.62
C PHE A 122 -33.76 2.98 12.78
N THR A 123 -33.54 3.54 11.61
CA THR A 123 -32.43 3.24 10.72
C THR A 123 -31.71 4.55 10.49
N ASP A 124 -30.78 4.86 11.39
CA ASP A 124 -30.00 6.10 11.37
C ASP A 124 -28.93 6.11 10.27
N ILE A 125 -28.71 4.97 9.60
CA ILE A 125 -27.74 4.80 8.51
C ILE A 125 -28.34 3.98 7.37
N ASN A 126 -28.22 4.49 6.15
CA ASN A 126 -28.48 3.75 4.92
C ASN A 126 -27.21 3.74 4.04
N PHE A 127 -26.76 2.55 3.67
CA PHE A 127 -25.48 2.32 3.01
C PHE A 127 -25.68 1.79 1.59
N LEU A 128 -25.23 2.57 0.61
CA LEU A 128 -25.16 2.19 -0.79
C LEU A 128 -23.73 1.83 -1.18
N GLN A 129 -23.57 0.64 -1.75
CA GLN A 129 -22.30 0.15 -2.26
C GLN A 129 -22.28 0.13 -3.79
N VAL A 130 -21.25 0.72 -4.40
CA VAL A 130 -20.97 0.66 -5.83
C VAL A 130 -19.77 -0.26 -6.06
N LYS A 131 -20.05 -1.54 -6.27
CA LYS A 131 -19.02 -2.59 -6.40
C LYS A 131 -18.22 -2.47 -7.70
N ASN A 132 -16.98 -2.95 -7.65
CA ASN A 132 -16.04 -3.01 -8.76
C ASN A 132 -15.82 -1.66 -9.43
N ARG A 133 -15.75 -0.59 -8.63
CA ARG A 133 -15.52 0.78 -9.11
C ARG A 133 -14.49 1.48 -8.23
N PHE A 134 -13.70 2.33 -8.88
CA PHE A 134 -12.61 3.11 -8.28
C PHE A 134 -12.97 4.57 -8.09
N GLY A 135 -14.05 5.02 -8.72
CA GLY A 135 -14.63 6.33 -8.48
C GLY A 135 -16.14 6.35 -8.68
N ILE A 136 -16.78 7.31 -8.03
CA ILE A 136 -18.20 7.62 -8.21
C ILE A 136 -18.41 9.13 -8.22
N LYS A 137 -19.40 9.54 -8.99
CA LYS A 137 -19.92 10.89 -9.03
C LYS A 137 -21.37 10.82 -8.57
N ILE A 138 -21.73 11.62 -7.56
CA ILE A 138 -23.06 11.62 -6.95
C ILE A 138 -23.65 13.03 -6.89
N SER A 139 -24.91 13.15 -7.26
CA SER A 139 -25.71 14.38 -7.13
C SER A 139 -27.07 14.09 -6.55
N LEU A 140 -27.58 14.98 -5.71
CA LEU A 140 -28.96 14.95 -5.23
C LEU A 140 -29.88 15.35 -6.38
N ILE A 141 -30.95 14.59 -6.61
CA ILE A 141 -31.96 14.93 -7.60
C ILE A 141 -32.83 16.05 -7.02
N PRO A 142 -32.90 17.24 -7.65
CA PRO A 142 -33.68 18.36 -7.13
C PRO A 142 -35.15 17.99 -6.90
N GLY A 143 -35.69 18.35 -5.74
CA GLY A 143 -37.09 18.06 -5.38
C GLY A 143 -37.39 16.60 -5.04
N SER A 144 -36.38 15.72 -5.00
CA SER A 144 -36.57 14.30 -4.66
C SER A 144 -36.56 13.98 -3.17
N VAL A 145 -36.37 15.00 -2.33
CA VAL A 145 -36.29 14.84 -0.88
C VAL A 145 -37.68 14.75 -0.27
N GLU A 146 -37.87 13.79 0.63
CA GLU A 146 -39.11 13.58 1.38
C GLU A 146 -38.77 13.54 2.87
N TYR A 147 -39.24 14.53 3.64
CA TYR A 147 -39.23 14.53 5.10
C TYR A 147 -40.64 14.27 5.61
N LYS A 148 -40.81 13.16 6.32
CA LYS A 148 -42.06 12.79 6.96
C LYS A 148 -41.93 12.96 8.47
N ASP A 149 -42.65 13.89 9.04
CA ASP A 149 -42.78 14.05 10.49
C ASP A 149 -43.70 12.94 11.02
N MET A 150 -43.17 12.10 11.92
CA MET A 150 -43.88 10.91 12.39
C MET A 150 -44.91 11.21 13.48
N VAL A 151 -44.88 12.42 14.05
CA VAL A 151 -45.85 12.86 15.07
C VAL A 151 -47.09 13.44 14.40
N SER A 152 -46.90 14.33 13.44
CA SER A 152 -47.98 14.97 12.69
C SER A 152 -48.43 14.19 11.45
N ASN A 153 -47.66 13.17 11.04
CA ASN A 153 -47.86 12.39 9.82
C ASN A 153 -47.92 13.27 8.55
N THR A 154 -47.17 14.38 8.54
CA THR A 154 -47.07 15.31 7.42
C THR A 154 -45.80 15.04 6.61
N THR A 155 -45.86 15.21 5.29
CA THR A 155 -44.70 15.06 4.39
C THR A 155 -44.38 16.40 3.73
N THR A 156 -43.10 16.78 3.73
CA THR A 156 -42.58 18.04 3.17
C THR A 156 -41.25 17.80 2.46
N ASN A 157 -40.76 18.79 1.70
CA ASN A 157 -39.46 18.71 1.03
C ASN A 157 -38.33 19.37 1.86
N TYR A 158 -38.45 19.33 3.19
CA TYR A 158 -37.47 19.89 4.12
C TYR A 158 -36.27 18.96 4.29
N ILE A 159 -35.05 19.51 4.37
CA ILE A 159 -33.84 18.76 4.68
C ILE A 159 -33.37 19.13 6.10
N PRO A 160 -33.45 18.22 7.09
CA PRO A 160 -32.96 18.49 8.43
C PRO A 160 -31.44 18.73 8.48
N GLU A 161 -31.01 19.60 9.40
CA GLU A 161 -29.59 19.94 9.57
C GLU A 161 -28.71 18.77 10.02
N ASN A 162 -29.29 17.76 10.67
CA ASN A 162 -28.58 16.58 11.14
C ASN A 162 -28.48 15.45 10.11
N ILE A 163 -28.86 15.69 8.84
CA ILE A 163 -28.65 14.71 7.77
C ILE A 163 -27.31 14.93 7.11
N PHE A 164 -26.49 13.87 7.07
CA PHE A 164 -25.18 13.88 6.43
C PHE A 164 -25.09 12.79 5.36
N LEU A 165 -24.35 13.11 4.31
CA LEU A 165 -23.91 12.19 3.28
C LEU A 165 -22.40 11.96 3.45
N ASP A 166 -22.02 10.73 3.79
CA ASP A 166 -20.63 10.31 3.79
C ASP A 166 -20.34 9.54 2.49
N LEU A 167 -19.18 9.82 1.90
CA LEU A 167 -18.74 9.22 0.65
C LEU A 167 -17.33 8.68 0.84
N GLY A 168 -16.99 7.62 0.12
CA GLY A 168 -15.62 7.14 0.13
C GLY A 168 -15.35 5.99 -0.81
N LEU A 169 -14.09 5.61 -0.89
CA LEU A 169 -13.60 4.44 -1.61
C LEU A 169 -13.02 3.47 -0.61
N LYS A 170 -13.43 2.20 -0.69
CA LYS A 170 -12.78 1.12 0.03
C LYS A 170 -12.20 0.12 -0.96
N VAL A 171 -10.96 -0.29 -0.73
CA VAL A 171 -10.25 -1.20 -1.63
C VAL A 171 -9.25 -2.04 -0.87
N LYS A 172 -9.16 -3.31 -1.27
CA LYS A 172 -8.11 -4.21 -0.83
C LYS A 172 -6.97 -4.20 -1.84
N ARG A 173 -5.80 -3.75 -1.44
CA ARG A 173 -4.63 -3.63 -2.30
C ARG A 173 -3.62 -4.72 -2.05
N TYR A 174 -3.01 -5.19 -3.13
CA TYR A 174 -1.90 -6.12 -3.14
C TYR A 174 -0.72 -5.46 -3.82
N TYR A 175 0.47 -5.52 -3.22
CA TYR A 175 1.68 -4.99 -3.85
C TYR A 175 2.60 -6.12 -4.28
N THR A 176 2.86 -6.21 -5.58
CA THR A 176 3.81 -7.18 -6.13
C THR A 176 5.24 -6.72 -5.94
N VAL A 177 6.16 -7.68 -5.90
CA VAL A 177 7.59 -7.39 -5.86
C VAL A 177 7.98 -6.66 -7.14
N SER A 178 8.70 -5.54 -7.00
CA SER A 178 9.26 -4.80 -8.13
C SER A 178 10.16 -5.68 -9.02
N ASN A 179 10.09 -5.47 -10.34
CA ASN A 179 10.99 -6.13 -11.30
C ASN A 179 12.42 -5.55 -11.30
N GLN A 180 12.66 -4.49 -10.53
CA GLN A 180 14.00 -3.89 -10.38
C GLN A 180 14.97 -4.92 -9.77
N LEU A 181 16.16 -5.04 -10.37
CA LEU A 181 17.23 -5.84 -9.81
C LEU A 181 17.74 -5.22 -8.50
N PRO A 182 17.84 -5.97 -7.39
CA PRO A 182 18.55 -5.49 -6.21
C PRO A 182 20.00 -5.15 -6.57
N ASN A 183 20.56 -4.12 -5.95
CA ASN A 183 21.96 -3.76 -6.09
C ASN A 183 22.67 -3.88 -4.73
N PRO A 184 23.05 -5.10 -4.33
CA PRO A 184 23.76 -5.31 -3.07
C PRO A 184 25.18 -4.73 -3.13
N VAL A 185 25.63 -4.17 -2.02
CA VAL A 185 26.98 -3.61 -1.86
C VAL A 185 27.64 -4.30 -0.67
N SER A 186 28.89 -4.70 -0.83
CA SER A 186 29.71 -5.29 0.22
C SER A 186 30.64 -4.27 0.86
N THR A 187 30.75 -4.29 2.19
CA THR A 187 31.74 -3.53 2.96
C THR A 187 32.44 -4.45 3.95
N ILE A 188 33.77 -4.33 4.06
CA ILE A 188 34.54 -5.04 5.09
C ILE A 188 34.36 -4.34 6.43
N THR A 189 33.99 -5.10 7.45
CA THR A 189 33.97 -4.67 8.84
C THR A 189 35.23 -5.20 9.53
N ASN A 190 36.05 -4.28 10.05
CA ASN A 190 37.25 -4.64 10.80
C ASN A 190 36.91 -4.90 12.28
N GLN A 191 37.66 -5.81 12.89
CA GLN A 191 37.61 -6.14 14.31
C GLN A 191 39.00 -6.03 14.93
N LEU A 192 39.04 -5.86 16.25
CA LEU A 192 40.29 -5.86 17.00
C LEU A 192 40.79 -7.29 17.17
N ASP A 193 41.99 -7.58 16.70
CA ASP A 193 42.70 -8.79 17.06
C ASP A 193 43.21 -8.68 18.50
N SER A 194 42.65 -9.48 19.40
CA SER A 194 43.01 -9.50 20.82
C SER A 194 44.48 -9.91 21.07
N ALA A 195 45.14 -10.59 20.13
CA ALA A 195 46.53 -11.02 20.28
C ALA A 195 47.53 -9.96 19.81
N THR A 196 47.22 -9.23 18.75
CA THR A 196 48.14 -8.26 18.13
C THR A 196 47.75 -6.80 18.37
N GLY A 197 46.53 -6.53 18.81
CA GLY A 197 45.97 -5.18 18.94
C GLY A 197 45.70 -4.49 17.60
N ALA A 198 45.85 -5.19 16.47
CA ALA A 198 45.64 -4.64 15.14
C ALA A 198 44.17 -4.71 14.72
N MET A 199 43.74 -3.79 13.85
CA MET A 199 42.48 -3.92 13.12
C MET A 199 42.66 -4.94 12.00
N VAL A 200 41.90 -6.03 12.07
CA VAL A 200 41.89 -7.10 11.06
C VAL A 200 40.49 -7.24 10.47
N PRO A 201 40.34 -7.64 9.19
CA PRO A 201 39.03 -7.95 8.62
C PRO A 201 38.31 -9.02 9.46
N GLY A 202 37.06 -8.75 9.84
CA GLY A 202 36.28 -9.65 10.70
C GLY A 202 34.99 -10.17 10.06
N SER A 203 34.30 -9.32 9.29
CA SER A 203 33.12 -9.73 8.53
C SER A 203 33.00 -8.94 7.23
N ILE A 204 32.21 -9.48 6.31
CA ILE A 204 31.73 -8.76 5.13
C ILE A 204 30.25 -8.49 5.34
N LYS A 205 29.88 -7.23 5.42
CA LYS A 205 28.49 -6.78 5.48
C LYS A 205 27.98 -6.59 4.05
N ILE A 206 26.89 -7.25 3.71
CA ILE A 206 26.18 -7.10 2.44
C ILE A 206 24.91 -6.30 2.72
N GLU A 207 24.70 -5.18 2.02
CA GLU A 207 23.53 -4.31 2.18
C GLU A 207 22.88 -4.00 0.84
N TRP A 208 21.56 -3.89 0.81
CA TRP A 208 20.80 -3.53 -0.38
C TRP A 208 19.64 -2.59 -0.05
N GLN A 209 19.12 -1.92 -1.07
CA GLN A 209 17.92 -1.09 -0.94
C GLN A 209 16.67 -1.97 -0.87
N LYS A 210 15.68 -1.54 -0.09
CA LYS A 210 14.40 -2.23 -0.04
C LYS A 210 13.63 -2.04 -1.35
N LEU A 211 13.14 -3.14 -1.92
CA LEU A 211 12.27 -3.11 -3.09
C LEU A 211 10.80 -3.04 -2.67
N ALA A 212 10.01 -2.27 -3.42
CA ALA A 212 8.56 -2.20 -3.24
C ALA A 212 7.95 -3.61 -3.36
N GLY A 213 7.04 -3.93 -2.45
CA GLY A 213 6.38 -5.24 -2.39
C GLY A 213 7.26 -6.40 -1.90
N ALA A 214 8.51 -6.20 -1.50
CA ALA A 214 9.30 -7.26 -0.87
C ALA A 214 8.89 -7.48 0.60
N LEU A 215 8.64 -8.72 1.00
CA LEU A 215 8.41 -9.11 2.40
C LEU A 215 9.68 -9.61 3.09
N GLU A 216 10.51 -10.30 2.32
CA GLU A 216 11.78 -10.86 2.74
C GLU A 216 12.73 -10.85 1.54
N TYR A 217 13.99 -11.16 1.83
CA TYR A 217 15.04 -11.32 0.84
C TYR A 217 15.69 -12.66 1.02
N GLU A 218 16.09 -13.26 -0.08
CA GLU A 218 17.03 -14.37 -0.06
C GLU A 218 18.40 -13.84 -0.48
N LEU A 219 19.40 -14.14 0.35
CA LEU A 219 20.81 -13.87 0.07
C LEU A 219 21.49 -15.22 -0.12
N GLU A 220 22.24 -15.33 -1.21
CA GLU A 220 23.13 -16.44 -1.48
C GLU A 220 24.57 -15.96 -1.60
N TRP A 221 25.50 -16.75 -1.09
CA TRP A 221 26.92 -16.52 -1.29
C TRP A 221 27.71 -17.82 -1.39
N THR A 222 28.88 -17.73 -1.99
CA THR A 222 29.90 -18.79 -2.00
C THR A 222 31.27 -18.15 -2.01
N TRP A 223 32.27 -18.88 -1.52
CA TRP A 223 33.66 -18.45 -1.53
C TRP A 223 34.46 -19.34 -2.46
N ILE A 224 35.29 -18.71 -3.28
CA ILE A 224 36.16 -19.38 -4.26
C ILE A 224 37.59 -18.97 -3.95
N ASP A 225 38.46 -19.94 -3.74
CA ASP A 225 39.86 -19.68 -3.49
C ASP A 225 40.53 -19.04 -4.73
N SER A 226 41.56 -18.25 -4.50
CA SER A 226 42.30 -17.57 -5.58
C SER A 226 43.78 -17.93 -5.59
N TYR A 227 44.13 -19.12 -5.10
CA TYR A 227 45.51 -19.59 -5.10
C TYR A 227 45.97 -19.94 -6.53
N ALA A 228 47.18 -19.51 -6.90
CA ALA A 228 47.80 -19.95 -8.14
C ALA A 228 48.34 -21.37 -8.01
N ALA A 229 48.22 -22.16 -9.08
CA ALA A 229 48.73 -23.54 -9.11
C ALA A 229 50.26 -23.62 -8.91
N THR A 230 50.98 -22.54 -9.24
CA THR A 230 52.45 -22.49 -9.20
C THR A 230 53.01 -21.91 -7.91
N ASN A 231 52.28 -21.02 -7.21
CA ASN A 231 52.73 -20.36 -5.99
C ASN A 231 51.54 -20.01 -5.08
N ALA A 232 51.59 -20.41 -3.81
CA ALA A 232 50.54 -20.10 -2.82
C ALA A 232 50.43 -18.61 -2.47
N THR A 233 51.42 -17.79 -2.82
CA THR A 233 51.42 -16.34 -2.60
C THR A 233 50.74 -15.57 -3.72
N ASP A 234 50.69 -16.12 -4.94
CA ASP A 234 50.16 -15.43 -6.12
C ASP A 234 48.63 -15.49 -6.14
N ASN A 235 48.01 -14.42 -6.65
CA ASN A 235 46.55 -14.31 -6.74
C ASN A 235 46.11 -14.63 -8.16
N GLN A 236 45.22 -15.61 -8.34
CA GLN A 236 44.57 -15.81 -9.63
C GLN A 236 43.57 -14.67 -9.90
N PRO A 237 43.67 -14.01 -11.07
CA PRO A 237 42.66 -13.03 -11.47
C PRO A 237 41.27 -13.65 -11.63
N ALA A 238 40.22 -12.94 -11.26
CA ALA A 238 38.83 -13.44 -11.38
C ALA A 238 38.44 -13.87 -12.80
N ASN A 239 39.09 -13.33 -13.84
CA ASN A 239 38.83 -13.67 -15.24
C ASN A 239 39.59 -14.93 -15.73
N THR A 240 40.37 -15.60 -14.88
CA THR A 240 41.01 -16.89 -15.18
C THR A 240 40.37 -18.06 -14.44
N ILE A 241 39.54 -17.78 -13.43
CA ILE A 241 38.90 -18.80 -12.61
C ILE A 241 37.54 -19.16 -13.23
N ASN A 242 37.44 -20.40 -13.73
CA ASN A 242 36.18 -20.94 -14.26
C ASN A 242 35.18 -21.11 -13.11
N PHE A 243 34.00 -20.49 -13.27
CA PHE A 243 32.95 -20.56 -12.28
C PHE A 243 31.59 -20.19 -12.89
N SER A 244 30.80 -21.21 -13.19
CA SER A 244 29.52 -21.11 -13.87
C SER A 244 28.34 -20.86 -12.93
N ASP A 245 27.18 -20.50 -13.49
CA ASP A 245 25.92 -20.46 -12.73
C ASP A 245 25.64 -21.80 -12.03
N ARG A 246 25.97 -22.92 -12.69
CA ARG A 246 25.77 -24.26 -12.11
C ARG A 246 26.68 -24.52 -10.91
N ASP A 247 27.92 -24.04 -10.97
CA ASP A 247 28.87 -24.18 -9.87
C ASP A 247 28.38 -23.40 -8.64
N PHE A 248 27.83 -22.19 -8.84
CA PHE A 248 27.22 -21.39 -7.78
C PHE A 248 25.99 -22.07 -7.18
N GLU A 249 25.07 -22.57 -8.00
CA GLU A 249 23.86 -23.25 -7.53
C GLU A 249 24.14 -24.47 -6.65
N LEU A 250 25.23 -25.20 -6.94
CA LEU A 250 25.61 -26.40 -6.20
C LEU A 250 26.39 -26.10 -4.91
N ASN A 251 27.03 -24.93 -4.82
CA ASN A 251 28.00 -24.63 -3.75
C ASN A 251 27.73 -23.31 -3.01
N ASN A 252 26.47 -22.85 -2.95
CA ASN A 252 26.11 -21.66 -2.19
C ASN A 252 25.60 -21.97 -0.78
N THR A 253 25.77 -21.01 0.12
CA THR A 253 24.97 -20.87 1.32
C THR A 253 23.80 -19.94 1.03
N ARG A 254 22.59 -20.30 1.45
CA ARG A 254 21.38 -19.49 1.31
C ARG A 254 20.79 -19.16 2.66
N ILE A 255 20.34 -17.92 2.83
CA ILE A 255 19.48 -17.50 3.95
C ILE A 255 18.23 -16.79 3.43
N SER A 256 17.22 -16.71 4.30
CA SER A 256 16.07 -15.80 4.15
C SER A 256 16.07 -14.80 5.30
N THR A 257 15.89 -13.52 5.01
CA THR A 257 15.87 -12.45 6.02
C THR A 257 14.86 -11.37 5.70
N LYS A 258 14.26 -10.78 6.73
CA LYS A 258 13.43 -9.56 6.60
C LYS A 258 14.26 -8.28 6.63
N SER A 259 15.53 -8.38 7.04
CA SER A 259 16.49 -7.28 6.97
C SER A 259 16.90 -7.00 5.52
N ASN A 260 17.37 -5.79 5.27
CA ASN A 260 18.00 -5.42 4.00
C ASN A 260 19.55 -5.41 4.10
N SER A 261 20.07 -6.08 5.12
CA SER A 261 21.48 -6.31 5.35
C SER A 261 21.74 -7.69 5.98
N TYR A 262 22.94 -8.22 5.77
CA TYR A 262 23.43 -9.39 6.47
C TYR A 262 24.95 -9.34 6.61
N GLU A 263 25.48 -9.84 7.72
CA GLU A 263 26.93 -9.91 7.97
C GLU A 263 27.42 -11.36 7.87
N ILE A 264 28.43 -11.57 7.03
CA ILE A 264 29.08 -12.86 6.82
C ILE A 264 30.43 -12.81 7.54
N PRO A 265 30.66 -13.63 8.58
CA PRO A 265 31.96 -13.72 9.24
C PRO A 265 33.07 -14.09 8.24
N LEU A 266 34.19 -13.38 8.29
CA LEU A 266 35.30 -13.55 7.36
C LEU A 266 36.22 -14.68 7.84
N LEU A 267 35.69 -15.91 7.75
CA LEU A 267 36.40 -17.16 8.10
C LEU A 267 37.17 -17.74 6.92
N TYR A 268 37.03 -17.15 5.73
CA TYR A 268 37.57 -17.68 4.49
C TYR A 268 39.01 -17.23 4.28
N ALA A 269 39.79 -18.09 3.64
CA ALA A 269 41.14 -17.76 3.20
C ALA A 269 41.10 -16.82 1.98
N LYS A 270 42.28 -16.56 1.40
CA LYS A 270 42.44 -15.72 0.21
C LYS A 270 41.57 -16.22 -0.95
N GLY A 271 40.66 -15.37 -1.44
CA GLY A 271 39.72 -15.75 -2.48
C GLY A 271 38.72 -14.66 -2.84
N TYR A 272 37.68 -15.03 -3.58
CA TYR A 272 36.55 -14.20 -3.96
C TYR A 272 35.28 -14.70 -3.28
N LEU A 273 34.57 -13.81 -2.61
CA LEU A 273 33.21 -14.05 -2.15
C LEU A 273 32.23 -13.56 -3.22
N ILE A 274 31.51 -14.49 -3.84
CA ILE A 274 30.47 -14.18 -4.84
C ILE A 274 29.13 -14.21 -4.13
N TYR A 275 28.27 -13.21 -4.36
CA TYR A 275 26.98 -13.12 -3.71
C TYR A 275 25.86 -12.62 -4.63
N ARG A 276 24.62 -12.99 -4.32
CA ARG A 276 23.43 -12.45 -4.99
C ARG A 276 22.25 -12.36 -4.04
N VAL A 277 21.39 -11.38 -4.28
CA VAL A 277 20.19 -11.13 -3.49
C VAL A 277 18.98 -11.15 -4.41
N ARG A 278 17.85 -11.70 -3.94
CA ARG A 278 16.54 -11.50 -4.58
C ARG A 278 15.49 -11.11 -3.56
N ALA A 279 14.54 -10.29 -3.97
CA ALA A 279 13.35 -10.02 -3.18
C ALA A 279 12.35 -11.17 -3.28
N VAL A 280 11.62 -11.42 -2.19
CA VAL A 280 10.55 -12.41 -2.11
C VAL A 280 9.29 -11.74 -1.57
N GLY A 281 8.16 -12.03 -2.18
CA GLY A 281 6.85 -11.48 -1.80
C GLY A 281 5.72 -12.42 -2.19
N LEU A 282 4.54 -11.86 -2.46
CA LEU A 282 3.33 -12.58 -2.81
C LEU A 282 3.10 -12.56 -4.32
N HIS A 283 2.57 -13.67 -4.83
CA HIS A 283 2.19 -13.80 -6.22
C HIS A 283 0.97 -12.94 -6.56
N PRO A 284 0.97 -12.20 -7.68
CA PRO A 284 -0.13 -11.30 -8.07
C PRO A 284 -1.47 -12.01 -8.23
N THR A 285 -1.45 -13.23 -8.77
CA THR A 285 -2.67 -13.97 -9.17
C THR A 285 -2.99 -15.16 -8.28
N VAL A 286 -2.02 -15.64 -7.49
CA VAL A 286 -2.19 -16.77 -6.58
C VAL A 286 -2.07 -16.21 -5.18
N PHE A 287 -3.21 -15.79 -4.62
CA PHE A 287 -3.28 -15.28 -3.27
C PHE A 287 -2.69 -16.33 -2.31
N LYS A 288 -1.58 -15.99 -1.64
CA LYS A 288 -0.75 -16.83 -0.74
C LYS A 288 0.42 -17.60 -1.37
N GLY A 289 0.64 -17.55 -2.68
CA GLY A 289 1.85 -18.09 -3.31
C GLY A 289 3.06 -17.16 -3.09
N LYS A 290 4.24 -17.72 -2.82
CA LYS A 290 5.48 -16.93 -2.83
C LYS A 290 5.82 -16.54 -4.27
N TYR A 291 6.17 -15.27 -4.47
CA TYR A 291 6.78 -14.76 -5.69
C TYR A 291 8.26 -14.48 -5.44
N TYR A 292 9.10 -14.98 -6.32
CA TYR A 292 10.54 -14.77 -6.27
C TYR A 292 10.92 -13.77 -7.36
N GLY A 293 11.45 -12.63 -6.95
CA GLY A 293 12.02 -11.65 -7.86
C GLY A 293 13.30 -12.17 -8.52
N ASN A 294 13.79 -11.39 -9.48
CA ASN A 294 15.04 -11.66 -10.16
C ASN A 294 16.23 -11.57 -9.18
N TRP A 295 17.23 -12.44 -9.38
CA TRP A 295 18.51 -12.34 -8.68
C TRP A 295 19.27 -11.09 -9.11
N SER A 296 19.93 -10.43 -8.16
CA SER A 296 20.81 -9.27 -8.41
C SER A 296 21.95 -9.55 -9.38
N SER A 297 22.29 -10.84 -9.59
CA SER A 297 23.27 -11.29 -10.59
C SER A 297 22.78 -11.23 -12.04
N GLY A 298 21.50 -10.90 -12.26
CA GLY A 298 20.86 -10.91 -13.57
C GLY A 298 20.73 -12.32 -14.17
N THR A 299 20.38 -12.37 -15.45
CA THR A 299 20.17 -13.62 -16.22
C THR A 299 21.27 -13.91 -17.25
N GLY A 300 22.27 -13.03 -17.36
CA GLY A 300 23.41 -13.26 -18.25
C GLY A 300 24.23 -14.46 -17.80
N ALA A 301 24.62 -15.32 -18.75
CA ALA A 301 25.39 -16.52 -18.49
C ALA A 301 26.73 -16.20 -17.81
N LYS A 302 27.06 -16.93 -16.76
CA LYS A 302 28.36 -16.86 -16.07
C LYS A 302 29.19 -18.09 -16.43
N THR A 303 30.45 -17.85 -16.76
CA THR A 303 31.44 -18.89 -17.00
C THR A 303 32.68 -18.73 -16.14
N LYS A 304 32.89 -17.53 -15.59
CA LYS A 304 34.05 -17.16 -14.77
C LYS A 304 33.64 -16.31 -13.58
N VAL A 305 34.51 -16.23 -12.57
CA VAL A 305 34.29 -15.37 -11.39
C VAL A 305 34.07 -13.91 -11.79
N SER A 306 34.82 -13.40 -12.78
CA SER A 306 34.66 -12.02 -13.28
C SER A 306 33.32 -11.70 -13.94
N ASP A 307 32.57 -12.72 -14.36
CA ASP A 307 31.27 -12.50 -15.01
C ASP A 307 30.20 -12.12 -13.97
N TRP A 308 30.45 -12.41 -12.68
CA TRP A 308 29.53 -12.09 -11.59
C TRP A 308 29.60 -10.61 -11.23
N PRO A 309 28.46 -9.89 -11.21
CA PRO A 309 28.47 -8.44 -10.97
C PRO A 309 28.76 -8.06 -9.51
N HIS A 310 28.64 -9.02 -8.58
CA HIS A 310 28.72 -8.80 -7.15
C HIS A 310 29.75 -9.73 -6.54
N ILE A 311 30.97 -9.21 -6.36
CA ILE A 311 32.11 -9.91 -5.79
C ILE A 311 32.74 -9.06 -4.69
N ALA A 312 33.22 -9.72 -3.63
CA ALA A 312 34.08 -9.13 -2.62
C ALA A 312 35.39 -9.92 -2.55
N GLN A 313 36.48 -9.21 -2.26
CA GLN A 313 37.83 -9.77 -2.16
C GLN A 313 38.52 -9.22 -0.91
#